data_AF-A0A7J8TR06-F1
#
_entry.id   AF-A0A7J8TR06-F1
#
_cell.length_a   1.000
_cell.length_b   1.000
_cell.length_c   1.000
_cell.angle_alpha   90.00
_cell.angle_beta   90.00
_cell.angle_gamma   90.00
#
_symmetry.space_group_name_H-M   'P 1'
#
loop_
_entity.id
_entity.type
_entity.pdbx_description
1 polymer ?
#
loop_
_entity_poly.entity_id
_entity_poly.type
_entity_poly.pdbx_seq_one_letter_code
_entity_poly.pdbx_strand_id
1 'polypeptide(L)'
;WGFDRVLIHIDNSEVVKIIQESQLASANSVLVRRILQLLKLVGYWRIRHVSREENRVVNSLTKMASDKKEDIWVFEEVPEELSHLFGI
;
A
#
# COMPACT_ATOMS: atom_id res chain seq x y z
N TRP A 1 3.65 -12.29 -16.05
CA TRP A 1 3.15 -10.95 -16.39
C TRP A 1 2.91 -10.24 -15.08
N GLY A 2 3.64 -9.16 -14.84
CA GLY A 2 3.64 -8.41 -13.58
C GLY A 2 4.40 -7.11 -13.77
N PHE A 3 4.25 -6.17 -12.83
CA PHE A 3 4.97 -4.91 -12.89
C PHE A 3 6.45 -5.11 -12.58
N ASP A 4 7.33 -4.72 -13.50
CA ASP A 4 8.78 -4.73 -13.29
C ASP A 4 9.26 -3.54 -12.44
N ARG A 5 8.46 -2.46 -12.41
CA ARG A 5 8.75 -1.24 -11.66
C ARG A 5 7.55 -0.83 -10.81
N VAL A 6 7.76 -0.65 -9.51
CA VAL A 6 6.70 -0.28 -8.57
C VAL A 6 7.07 0.98 -7.78
N LEU A 7 6.18 1.96 -7.76
CA LEU A 7 6.28 3.13 -6.88
C LEU A 7 5.23 3.01 -5.78
N ILE A 8 5.68 3.05 -4.53
CA ILE A 8 4.85 2.86 -3.34
C ILE A 8 4.74 4.20 -2.61
N HIS A 9 3.51 4.66 -2.43
CA HIS A 9 3.18 5.84 -1.64
C HIS A 9 2.55 5.41 -0.33
N ILE A 10 3.06 5.94 0.78
CA ILE A 10 2.52 5.69 2.12
C ILE A 10 2.43 7.02 2.86
N ASP A 11 1.34 7.24 3.61
CA ASP A 11 1.13 8.44 4.44
C ASP A 11 1.67 8.30 5.87
N ASN A 12 2.30 7.18 6.18
CA ASN A 12 3.00 6.92 7.42
C ASN A 12 4.52 6.95 7.19
N SER A 13 5.14 8.05 7.61
CA SER A 13 6.58 8.28 7.45
C SER A 13 7.45 7.29 8.23
N GLU A 14 6.97 6.78 9.37
CA GLU A 14 7.68 5.78 10.17
C GLU A 14 7.76 4.44 9.44
N VAL A 15 6.68 4.01 8.78
CA VAL A 15 6.69 2.80 7.95
C VAL A 15 7.68 2.93 6.79
N VAL A 16 7.70 4.08 6.10
CA VAL A 16 8.68 4.35 5.04
C VAL A 16 10.11 4.20 5.56
N LYS A 17 10.40 4.80 6.72
CA LYS A 17 11.71 4.73 7.37
C LYS A 17 12.08 3.30 7.74
N ILE A 18 11.18 2.56 8.38
CA ILE A 18 11.41 1.16 8.78
C ILE A 18 11.75 0.29 7.56
N ILE A 19 11.00 0.42 6.45
CA ILE A 19 11.27 -0.36 5.23
C ILE A 19 12.63 0.00 4.62
N GLN A 20 12.96 1.29 4.56
CA GLN A 20 14.25 1.75 4.02
C GLN A 20 15.43 1.32 4.87
N GLU A 21 15.35 1.45 6.20
CA GLU A 21 16.41 1.02 7.12
C GLU A 21 16.54 -0.51 7.14
N SER A 22 15.42 -1.23 7.07
CA SER A 22 15.40 -2.70 7.00
C SER A 22 15.87 -3.25 5.65
N GLN A 23 16.07 -2.41 4.64
CA GLN A 23 16.79 -2.80 3.43
C GLN A 23 18.29 -2.91 3.70
N LEU A 24 18.81 -2.09 4.63
CA LEU A 24 20.22 -1.99 4.99
C LEU A 24 20.60 -2.92 6.16
N ALA A 25 19.62 -3.29 7.01
CA ALA A 25 19.80 -4.13 8.20
C ALA A 25 18.78 -5.29 8.24
N SER A 26 18.99 -6.28 9.12
CA SER A 26 18.00 -7.34 9.31
C SER A 26 16.73 -6.80 9.97
N ALA A 27 15.58 -7.00 9.32
CA ALA A 27 14.29 -6.61 9.88
C ALA A 27 13.87 -7.53 11.04
N ASN A 28 13.52 -6.95 12.19
CA ASN A 28 13.03 -7.70 13.36
C ASN A 28 11.55 -8.12 13.23
N SER A 29 10.74 -7.39 12.45
CA SER A 29 9.32 -7.69 12.22
C SER A 29 9.13 -8.74 11.12
N VAL A 30 8.29 -9.76 11.39
CA VAL A 30 7.89 -10.78 10.39
C VAL A 30 7.22 -10.13 9.18
N LEU A 31 6.37 -9.13 9.41
CA LEU A 31 5.65 -8.42 8.35
C LEU A 31 6.64 -7.67 7.45
N VAL A 32 7.59 -6.95 8.05
CA VAL A 32 8.62 -6.22 7.28
C VAL A 32 9.47 -7.18 6.47
N ARG A 33 9.89 -8.33 7.04
CA ARG A 33 10.61 -9.37 6.29
C ARG A 33 9.81 -9.85 5.08
N ARG A 34 8.51 -10.08 5.23
CA ARG A 34 7.63 -10.53 4.14
C ARG A 34 7.48 -9.47 3.05
N ILE A 35 7.31 -8.19 3.43
CA ILE A 35 7.27 -7.07 2.48
C ILE A 35 8.57 -7.02 1.68
N LEU A 36 9.72 -7.07 2.34
CA LEU A 36 11.03 -7.05 1.67
C LEU A 36 11.25 -8.24 0.74
N GLN A 37 10.76 -9.44 1.11
CA GLN A 37 10.80 -10.61 0.23
C GLN A 37 9.96 -10.41 -1.03
N LEU A 38 8.77 -9.83 -0.93
CA LEU A 38 7.95 -9.51 -2.10
C LEU A 38 8.62 -8.47 -2.99
N LEU A 39 9.23 -7.44 -2.39
CA LEU A 39 9.92 -6.39 -3.13
C LEU A 39 11.18 -6.90 -3.85
N LYS A 40 11.82 -7.98 -3.37
CA LYS A 40 12.91 -8.66 -4.10
C LYS A 40 12.46 -9.33 -5.40
N LEU A 41 11.18 -9.61 -5.55
CA LEU A 41 10.61 -10.19 -6.78
C LEU A 41 10.33 -9.14 -7.85
N VAL A 42 10.43 -7.84 -7.50
CA VAL A 42 10.22 -6.71 -8.40
C VAL A 42 11.59 -6.21 -8.87
N GLY A 43 11.78 -5.99 -10.18
CA GLY A 43 13.06 -5.55 -10.73
C GLY A 43 13.50 -4.19 -10.17
N TYR A 44 12.57 -3.26 -10.00
CA TYR A 44 12.81 -1.98 -9.35
C TYR A 44 11.63 -1.55 -8.49
N TRP A 45 11.90 -1.06 -7.29
CA TRP A 45 10.88 -0.43 -6.48
C TRP A 45 11.41 0.82 -5.78
N ARG A 46 10.50 1.76 -5.50
CA ARG A 46 10.77 2.93 -4.67
C ARG A 46 9.60 3.16 -3.72
N ILE A 47 9.92 3.44 -2.47
CA ILE A 47 8.95 3.85 -1.46
C ILE A 47 9.16 5.33 -1.10
N ARG A 48 8.08 6.09 -0.96
CA ARG A 48 8.13 7.47 -0.47
C ARG A 48 6.92 7.81 0.38
N HIS A 49 7.14 8.77 1.27
CA HIS A 49 6.07 9.38 2.04
C HIS A 49 5.28 10.37 1.17
N VAL A 50 3.95 10.38 1.33
CA VAL A 50 3.03 11.37 0.76
C VAL A 50 2.10 11.90 1.85
N SER A 51 1.43 13.03 1.64
CA SER A 51 0.43 13.48 2.60
C SER A 51 -0.80 12.53 2.63
N ARG A 52 -1.54 12.53 3.75
CA ARG A 52 -2.80 11.78 3.86
C ARG A 52 -3.84 12.21 2.83
N GLU A 53 -3.81 13.49 2.44
CA GLU A 53 -4.69 14.05 1.41
C GLU A 53 -4.38 13.46 0.02
N GLU A 54 -3.09 13.33 -0.31
CA GLU A 54 -2.66 12.62 -1.52
C GLU A 54 -3.02 11.12 -1.48
N ASN A 55 -3.05 10.52 -0.29
CA ASN A 55 -3.40 9.12 -0.07
C ASN A 55 -4.90 8.89 0.22
N ARG A 56 -5.77 9.86 -0.12
CA ARG A 56 -7.21 9.84 0.27
C ARG A 56 -7.95 8.58 -0.18
N VAL A 57 -7.62 8.04 -1.35
CA VAL A 57 -8.28 6.84 -1.90
C VAL A 57 -8.02 5.62 -1.02
N VAL A 58 -6.76 5.39 -0.65
CA VAL A 58 -6.36 4.29 0.22
C VAL A 58 -6.95 4.48 1.62
N ASN A 59 -6.99 5.71 2.13
CA ASN A 59 -7.59 6.02 3.42
C ASN A 59 -9.10 5.71 3.43
N SER A 60 -9.83 6.10 2.38
CA SER A 60 -11.26 5.80 2.22
C SER A 60 -11.50 4.29 2.10
N LEU A 61 -10.72 3.58 1.30
CA LEU A 61 -10.78 2.12 1.18
C LEU A 61 -10.55 1.41 2.53
N THR A 62 -9.54 1.86 3.26
CA THR A 62 -9.21 1.30 4.58
C THR A 62 -10.32 1.55 5.59
N LYS A 63 -10.92 2.75 5.56
CA LYS A 63 -12.06 3.10 6.42
C LYS A 63 -13.27 2.22 6.12
N MET A 64 -13.63 2.06 4.84
CA MET A 64 -14.74 1.18 4.45
C MET A 64 -14.51 -0.27 4.88
N ALA A 65 -13.29 -0.79 4.73
CA ALA A 65 -12.94 -2.12 5.20
C ALA A 65 -13.05 -2.25 6.73
N SER A 66 -12.57 -1.24 7.46
CA SER A 66 -12.63 -1.21 8.93
C SER A 66 -14.07 -1.10 9.46
N ASP A 67 -14.92 -0.30 8.81
CA ASP A 67 -16.30 -0.05 9.25
C ASP A 67 -17.20 -1.28 9.00
N LYS A 68 -16.85 -2.16 8.05
CA LYS A 68 -17.72 -3.26 7.58
C LYS A 68 -17.38 -4.67 8.07
N LYS A 69 -16.44 -4.84 9.00
CA LYS A 69 -16.27 -6.05 9.85
C LYS A 69 -16.22 -7.44 9.15
N GLU A 70 -15.69 -7.53 7.93
CA GLU A 70 -15.31 -8.74 7.15
C GLU A 70 -16.15 -8.99 5.89
N ASP A 71 -15.50 -8.83 4.72
CA ASP A 71 -15.39 -9.84 3.64
C ASP A 71 -14.48 -9.30 2.51
N ILE A 72 -13.81 -10.20 1.77
CA ILE A 72 -13.04 -9.84 0.57
C ILE A 72 -14.04 -9.49 -0.54
N TRP A 73 -14.05 -8.23 -0.96
CA TRP A 73 -14.93 -7.78 -2.02
C TRP A 73 -14.30 -8.05 -3.40
N VAL A 74 -14.97 -8.87 -4.20
CA VAL A 74 -14.76 -8.90 -5.65
C VAL A 74 -15.90 -8.11 -6.27
N PHE A 75 -15.59 -6.96 -6.85
CA PHE A 75 -16.57 -6.17 -7.60
C PHE A 75 -16.31 -6.35 -9.10
N GLU A 76 -17.36 -6.58 -9.88
CA GLU A 76 -17.28 -6.56 -11.33
C GLU A 76 -17.17 -5.11 -11.87
N GLU A 77 -17.70 -4.14 -11.12
CA GLU A 77 -17.65 -2.70 -11.42
C GLU A 77 -17.28 -1.89 -10.16
N VAL A 78 -16.68 -0.71 -10.32
CA VAL A 78 -16.25 0.14 -9.20
C VAL A 78 -17.48 0.58 -8.40
N PRO A 79 -17.57 0.30 -7.08
CA PRO A 79 -18.64 0.80 -6.22
C PRO A 79 -18.84 2.30 -6.35
N GLU A 80 -20.09 2.77 -6.30
CA GLU A 80 -20.44 4.19 -6.45
C GLU A 80 -19.78 5.07 -5.39
N GLU A 81 -19.48 4.52 -4.21
CA GLU A 81 -18.72 5.21 -3.17
C GLU A 81 -17.24 5.42 -3.54
N LEU A 82 -16.74 4.66 -4.51
CA LEU A 82 -15.38 4.71 -5.03
C LEU A 82 -15.26 5.45 -6.37
N SER A 83 -16.34 5.60 -7.14
CA SER A 83 -16.33 6.30 -8.43
C SER A 83 -15.75 7.73 -8.31
N HIS A 84 -16.21 8.48 -7.31
CA HIS A 84 -15.74 9.82 -6.98
C HIS A 84 -14.26 9.88 -6.55
N LEU A 85 -13.70 8.77 -6.06
CA LEU A 85 -12.29 8.69 -5.62
C LEU A 85 -11.34 8.42 -6.78
N PHE A 86 -11.80 7.71 -7.81
CA PHE A 86 -11.02 7.40 -9.01
C PHE A 86 -11.26 8.36 -10.18
N GLY A 87 -12.24 9.27 -10.08
CA GLY A 87 -12.54 10.25 -11.12
C GLY A 87 -13.14 9.62 -12.38
N ILE A 88 -13.88 8.52 -12.20
CA ILE A 88 -14.58 7.76 -13.25
C ILE A 88 -16.07 7.87 -13.00
#